data_AF-A0A2X3D128-F1
#
_entry.id   AF-A0A2X3D128-F1
#
_cell.length_a   1.000
_cell.length_b   1.000
_cell.length_c   1.000
_cell.angle_alpha   90.00
_cell.angle_beta   90.00
_cell.angle_gamma   90.00
#
_symmetry.space_group_name_H-M   'P 1'
#
loop_
_entity.id
_entity.type
_entity.pdbx_description
1 polymer ?
#
loop_
_entity_poly.entity_id
_entity_poly.type
_entity_poly.pdbx_seq_one_letter_code
_entity_poly.pdbx_strand_id
1 'polypeptide(L)'
;MKRVAGAELNVATGLARLGLKVGWVSRVGNDSFGRFVLQSLAKEGIDSHAVAIDNRFATGFQMKSKVENGTDPIVEYFRKGSAASHLSPDDFRADYFTSARHLHLSGVAAALSESSYALLEHAAKVMKAEGKTLSFDPNLRPVLWKSEGRDGGETQPSRLPRLTGFCQA
;
A
#
# COMPACT_ATOMS: atom_id res chain seq x y z
N MET A 1 -10.96 20.60 4.45
CA MET A 1 -9.48 20.40 4.44
C MET A 1 -9.16 19.10 3.74
N LYS A 2 -8.29 19.09 2.71
CA LYS A 2 -7.84 17.86 2.03
C LYS A 2 -6.54 17.37 2.69
N ARG A 3 -6.42 16.06 2.91
CA ARG A 3 -5.20 15.39 3.39
C ARG A 3 -5.01 14.09 2.64
N VAL A 4 -3.76 13.67 2.47
CA VAL A 4 -3.43 12.34 1.97
C VAL A 4 -3.59 11.31 3.08
N ALA A 5 -4.00 10.10 2.71
CA ALA A 5 -4.18 8.97 3.63
C ALA A 5 -3.75 7.68 2.92
N GLY A 6 -3.16 6.76 3.68
CA GLY A 6 -2.73 5.45 3.21
C GLY A 6 -1.80 4.84 4.26
N ALA A 7 -1.91 3.54 4.54
CA ALA A 7 -1.11 2.90 5.58
C ALA A 7 0.39 3.00 5.25
N GLU A 8 0.75 2.59 4.04
CA GLU A 8 2.09 2.63 3.48
C GLU A 8 2.59 4.08 3.33
N LEU A 9 1.70 4.99 2.93
CA LEU A 9 2.03 6.41 2.76
C LEU A 9 2.34 7.09 4.11
N ASN A 10 1.66 6.72 5.18
CA ASN A 10 1.97 7.22 6.52
C ASN A 10 3.35 6.76 6.99
N VAL A 11 3.70 5.48 6.77
CA VAL A 11 5.04 4.95 7.05
C VAL A 11 6.09 5.68 6.21
N ALA A 12 5.85 5.82 4.90
CA ALA A 12 6.75 6.53 3.99
C ALA A 12 7.00 7.97 4.43
N THR A 13 5.94 8.68 4.83
CA THR A 13 6.01 10.05 5.35
C THR A 13 6.83 10.12 6.63
N GLY A 14 6.60 9.20 7.58
CA GLY A 14 7.39 9.13 8.81
C GLY A 14 8.88 8.91 8.54
N LEU A 15 9.21 7.95 7.67
CA LEU A 15 10.60 7.65 7.30
C LEU A 15 11.27 8.82 6.56
N ALA A 16 10.57 9.48 5.64
CA ALA A 16 11.09 10.63 4.92
C ALA A 16 11.38 11.81 5.86
N ARG A 17 10.50 12.08 6.82
CA ARG A 17 10.70 13.11 7.86
C ARG A 17 11.85 12.79 8.81
N LEU A 18 12.19 11.51 8.99
CA LEU A 18 13.38 11.07 9.72
C LEU A 18 14.67 11.12 8.89
N GLY A 19 14.60 11.62 7.65
CA GLY A 19 15.76 11.84 6.78
C GLY A 19 16.14 10.65 5.89
N LEU A 20 15.30 9.61 5.81
CA LEU A 20 15.55 8.49 4.90
C LEU A 20 15.13 8.85 3.47
N LYS A 21 15.82 8.25 2.48
CA LYS A 21 15.37 8.24 1.09
C LYS A 21 14.26 7.20 0.94
N VAL A 22 13.07 7.64 0.58
CA VAL A 22 11.88 6.80 0.50
C VAL A 22 11.25 6.95 -0.87
N GLY A 23 10.94 5.82 -1.51
CA GLY A 23 10.10 5.77 -2.69
C GLY A 23 8.76 5.12 -2.38
N TRP A 24 7.72 5.53 -3.09
CA TRP A 24 6.39 4.94 -2.97
C TRP A 24 5.91 4.39 -4.33
N VAL A 25 5.44 3.15 -4.33
CA VAL A 25 4.91 2.47 -5.52
C VAL A 25 3.40 2.42 -5.40
N SER A 26 2.70 2.94 -6.40
CA SER A 26 1.23 3.01 -6.40
C SER A 26 0.67 3.35 -7.78
N ARG A 27 -0.65 3.49 -7.88
CA ARG A 27 -1.33 4.07 -9.03
C ARG A 27 -2.32 5.12 -8.55
N VAL A 28 -2.34 6.27 -9.21
CA VAL A 28 -3.32 7.34 -8.97
C VAL A 28 -4.05 7.65 -10.27
N GLY A 29 -5.30 8.11 -10.18
CA GLY A 29 -6.04 8.54 -11.36
C GLY A 29 -5.50 9.87 -11.92
N ASN A 30 -5.72 10.12 -13.21
CA ASN A 30 -5.47 11.42 -13.84
C ASN A 30 -6.54 12.46 -13.46
N ASP A 31 -6.69 12.69 -12.16
CA ASP A 31 -7.71 13.55 -11.58
C ASP A 31 -7.12 14.51 -10.54
N SER A 32 -7.96 15.36 -9.95
CA SER A 32 -7.50 16.36 -8.99
C SER A 32 -6.98 15.76 -7.68
N PHE A 33 -7.44 14.57 -7.30
CA PHE A 33 -6.95 13.87 -6.11
C PHE A 33 -5.60 13.21 -6.39
N GLY A 34 -5.42 12.61 -7.57
CA GLY A 34 -4.13 12.04 -7.97
C GLY A 34 -3.04 13.10 -8.03
N ARG A 35 -3.33 14.25 -8.65
CA ARG A 35 -2.42 15.41 -8.62
C ARG A 35 -2.11 15.89 -7.20
N PHE A 36 -3.11 15.92 -6.32
CA PHE A 36 -2.91 16.30 -4.93
C PHE A 36 -2.01 15.30 -4.18
N VAL A 37 -2.17 13.98 -4.41
CA VAL A 37 -1.29 12.96 -3.85
C VAL A 37 0.15 13.17 -4.29
N LEU A 38 0.40 13.34 -5.59
CA LEU A 38 1.76 13.57 -6.11
C LEU A 38 2.40 14.84 -5.53
N GLN A 39 1.62 15.93 -5.40
CA GLN A 39 2.10 17.15 -4.74
C GLN A 39 2.43 16.93 -3.26
N SER A 40 1.66 16.11 -2.54
CA SER A 40 1.96 15.76 -1.15
C SER A 40 3.23 14.92 -1.03
N LEU A 41 3.45 13.95 -1.91
CA LEU A 41 4.70 13.17 -1.94
C LEU A 41 5.92 14.07 -2.13
N ALA A 42 5.86 14.98 -3.12
CA ALA A 42 6.94 15.93 -3.39
C ALA A 42 7.22 16.83 -2.18
N LYS A 43 6.18 17.31 -1.48
CA LYS A 43 6.34 18.12 -0.27
C LYS A 43 7.00 17.37 0.88
N GLU A 44 6.75 16.07 1.00
CA GLU A 44 7.36 15.21 2.04
C GLU A 44 8.71 14.63 1.60
N GLY A 45 9.20 14.95 0.39
CA GLY A 45 10.46 14.41 -0.13
C GLY A 45 10.41 12.92 -0.50
N ILE A 46 9.22 12.39 -0.79
CA ILE A 46 9.01 10.99 -1.17
C ILE A 46 9.09 10.85 -2.70
N ASP A 47 9.93 9.94 -3.16
CA ASP A 47 10.08 9.61 -4.58
C ASP A 47 8.79 8.95 -5.13
N SER A 48 8.32 9.46 -6.26
CA SER A 48 7.09 9.04 -6.92
C SER A 48 7.29 8.52 -8.34
N HIS A 49 8.53 8.20 -8.75
CA HIS A 49 8.83 7.71 -10.10
C HIS A 49 8.16 6.36 -10.41
N ALA A 50 7.82 5.58 -9.40
CA ALA A 50 7.05 4.35 -9.52
C ALA A 50 5.55 4.51 -9.20
N VAL A 51 5.03 5.75 -9.24
CA VAL A 51 3.59 6.01 -9.16
C VAL A 51 3.04 6.17 -10.58
N ALA A 52 2.23 5.20 -11.03
CA ALA A 52 1.59 5.30 -12.33
C ALA A 52 0.39 6.27 -12.30
N ILE A 53 0.23 7.04 -13.37
CA ILE A 53 -0.96 7.85 -13.61
C ILE A 53 -1.92 7.05 -14.51
N ASP A 54 -3.07 6.68 -13.98
CA ASP A 54 -4.09 5.91 -14.68
C ASP A 54 -5.17 6.84 -15.28
N ASN A 55 -5.39 6.73 -16.60
CA ASN A 55 -6.39 7.53 -17.31
C ASN A 55 -7.79 6.87 -17.34
N ARG A 56 -7.92 5.62 -16.89
CA ARG A 56 -9.14 4.81 -16.91
C ARG A 56 -9.84 4.78 -15.55
N PHE A 57 -9.08 4.75 -14.46
CA PHE A 57 -9.59 4.58 -13.10
C PHE A 57 -9.28 5.79 -12.21
N ALA A 58 -10.26 6.19 -11.40
CA ALA A 58 -10.13 7.35 -10.52
C ALA A 58 -9.27 7.04 -9.28
N THR A 59 -8.71 8.09 -8.67
CA THR A 59 -8.02 8.03 -7.38
C THR A 59 -9.02 7.73 -6.26
N GLY A 60 -8.72 6.74 -5.42
CA GLY A 60 -9.55 6.42 -4.27
C GLY A 60 -9.47 7.51 -3.18
N PHE A 61 -10.56 7.73 -2.46
CA PHE A 61 -10.62 8.67 -1.36
C PHE A 61 -11.44 8.15 -0.19
N GLN A 62 -11.40 8.89 0.93
CA GLN A 62 -12.25 8.63 2.09
C GLN A 62 -12.80 9.95 2.63
N MET A 63 -14.00 9.90 3.20
CA MET A 63 -14.56 10.99 3.99
C MET A 63 -14.49 10.62 5.46
N LYS A 64 -14.09 11.57 6.31
CA LYS A 64 -13.95 11.36 7.75
C LYS A 64 -14.71 12.47 8.48
N SER A 65 -15.63 12.09 9.37
CA SER A 65 -16.37 13.08 10.18
C SER A 65 -15.43 13.79 11.16
N LYS A 66 -15.77 15.05 11.48
CA LYS A 66 -15.13 15.78 12.58
C LYS A 66 -15.90 15.46 13.86
N VAL A 67 -15.17 15.11 14.91
CA VAL A 67 -15.71 14.79 16.24
C VAL A 67 -14.97 15.66 17.25
N GLU A 68 -15.70 16.29 18.18
CA GLU A 68 -15.14 17.18 19.21
C GLU A 68 -15.28 16.59 20.62
N ASN A 69 -16.10 15.55 20.77
CA ASN A 69 -16.42 14.88 22.04
C ASN A 69 -15.54 13.64 22.32
N GLY A 70 -14.46 13.44 21.57
CA GLY A 70 -13.54 12.31 21.75
C GLY A 70 -14.06 10.95 21.27
N THR A 71 -15.26 10.89 20.66
CA THR A 71 -15.77 9.64 20.04
C THR A 71 -15.00 9.29 18.78
N ASP A 72 -15.12 8.04 18.33
CA ASP A 72 -14.51 7.62 17.08
C ASP A 72 -15.19 8.31 15.88
N PRO A 73 -14.41 8.94 14.99
CA PRO A 73 -14.95 9.56 13.78
C PRO A 73 -15.41 8.49 12.79
N ILE A 74 -16.55 8.75 12.14
CA ILE A 74 -17.08 7.92 11.06
C ILE A 74 -16.16 8.09 9.85
N VAL A 75 -15.76 6.98 9.24
CA VAL A 75 -14.95 6.96 8.02
C VAL A 75 -15.67 6.19 6.93
N GLU A 76 -15.92 6.85 5.81
CA GLU A 76 -16.52 6.26 4.61
C GLU A 76 -15.47 6.16 3.51
N TYR A 77 -15.36 4.98 2.89
CA TYR A 77 -14.32 4.67 1.91
C TYR A 77 -14.88 4.58 0.49
N PHE A 78 -14.29 5.35 -0.41
CA PHE A 78 -14.59 5.37 -1.85
C PHE A 78 -13.35 4.94 -2.63
N ARG A 79 -12.98 3.66 -2.48
CA ARG A 79 -11.74 3.10 -3.04
C ARG A 79 -11.89 1.82 -3.86
N LYS A 80 -13.09 1.24 -3.92
CA LYS A 80 -13.39 0.07 -4.75
C LYS A 80 -13.24 0.47 -6.23
N GLY A 81 -12.44 -0.27 -6.99
CA GLY A 81 -12.18 0.04 -8.41
C GLY A 81 -11.35 1.31 -8.64
N SER A 82 -10.64 1.79 -7.62
CA SER A 82 -9.69 2.91 -7.78
C SER A 82 -8.45 2.49 -8.56
N ALA A 83 -7.71 3.46 -9.09
CA ALA A 83 -6.44 3.22 -9.80
C ALA A 83 -5.50 2.29 -9.02
N ALA A 84 -5.33 2.52 -7.71
CA ALA A 84 -4.49 1.69 -6.84
C ALA A 84 -4.98 0.24 -6.71
N SER A 85 -6.28 -0.03 -6.83
CA SER A 85 -6.80 -1.41 -6.83
C SER A 85 -6.44 -2.19 -8.09
N HIS A 86 -5.94 -1.51 -9.12
CA HIS A 86 -5.42 -2.09 -10.35
C HIS A 86 -3.88 -2.19 -10.37
N LEU A 87 -3.22 -2.07 -9.22
CA LEU A 87 -1.81 -2.49 -9.09
C LEU A 87 -1.66 -3.94 -9.51
N SER A 88 -0.56 -4.25 -10.19
CA SER A 88 -0.30 -5.55 -10.80
C SER A 88 1.21 -5.79 -10.96
N PRO A 89 1.64 -7.03 -11.25
CA PRO A 89 3.04 -7.31 -11.56
C PRO A 89 3.61 -6.46 -12.70
N ASP A 90 2.79 -5.92 -13.60
CA ASP A 90 3.24 -5.02 -14.68
C ASP A 90 3.76 -3.67 -14.14
N ASP A 91 3.38 -3.29 -12.91
CA ASP A 91 3.91 -2.10 -12.23
C ASP A 91 5.28 -2.38 -11.57
N PHE A 92 5.80 -3.62 -11.63
CA PHE A 92 7.10 -3.98 -11.09
C PHE A 92 8.24 -3.51 -12.00
N ARG A 93 8.99 -2.52 -11.52
CA ARG A 93 10.19 -1.99 -12.18
C ARG A 93 11.45 -2.49 -11.49
N ALA A 94 12.08 -3.53 -12.04
CA ALA A 94 13.17 -4.23 -11.38
C ALA A 94 14.29 -3.30 -10.90
N ASP A 95 14.74 -2.38 -11.74
CA ASP A 95 15.75 -1.36 -11.43
C ASP A 95 15.36 -0.48 -10.23
N TYR A 96 14.11 -0.01 -10.22
CA TYR A 96 13.61 0.85 -9.16
C TYR A 96 13.53 0.10 -7.82
N PHE A 97 12.94 -1.10 -7.83
CA PHE A 97 12.81 -1.93 -6.62
C PHE A 97 14.17 -2.33 -6.07
N THR A 98 15.08 -2.84 -6.89
CA THR A 98 16.38 -3.36 -6.44
C THR A 98 17.37 -2.25 -6.07
N SER A 99 17.14 -1.01 -6.49
CA SER A 99 17.87 0.17 -5.98
C SER A 99 17.62 0.42 -4.49
N ALA A 100 16.47 -0.02 -3.97
CA ALA A 100 16.16 0.09 -2.54
C ALA A 100 16.91 -0.95 -1.71
N ARG A 101 17.22 -0.60 -0.46
CA ARG A 101 17.83 -1.51 0.54
C ARG A 101 16.80 -2.32 1.33
N HIS A 102 15.58 -1.80 1.40
CA HIS A 102 14.49 -2.32 2.22
C HIS A 102 13.16 -2.17 1.49
N LEU A 103 12.30 -3.18 1.57
CA LEU A 103 10.93 -3.15 1.09
C LEU A 103 9.97 -3.28 2.28
N HIS A 104 9.12 -2.26 2.49
CA HIS A 104 8.01 -2.34 3.43
C HIS A 104 6.72 -2.69 2.68
N LEU A 105 6.01 -3.69 3.18
CA LEU A 105 4.75 -4.19 2.64
C LEU A 105 3.66 -4.12 3.72
N SER A 106 2.39 -4.03 3.32
CA SER A 106 1.29 -4.12 4.28
C SER A 106 0.13 -4.98 3.78
N GLY A 107 -0.65 -5.51 4.73
CA GLY A 107 -1.88 -6.24 4.49
C GLY A 107 -2.97 -5.41 3.82
N VAL A 108 -2.90 -4.07 3.88
CA VAL A 108 -3.86 -3.19 3.18
C VAL A 108 -3.64 -3.26 1.67
N ALA A 109 -2.40 -3.06 1.20
CA ALA A 109 -2.08 -3.22 -0.22
C ALA A 109 -2.33 -4.64 -0.72
N ALA A 110 -2.02 -5.67 0.08
CA ALA A 110 -2.31 -7.06 -0.24
C ALA A 110 -3.82 -7.33 -0.40
N ALA A 111 -4.67 -6.64 0.36
CA ALA A 111 -6.12 -6.81 0.32
C ALA A 111 -6.83 -5.92 -0.73
N LEU A 112 -6.12 -5.09 -1.49
CA LEU A 112 -6.75 -4.21 -2.50
C LEU A 112 -7.36 -5.01 -3.65
N SER A 113 -6.66 -6.04 -4.13
CA SER A 113 -7.06 -6.92 -5.22
C SER A 113 -6.10 -8.10 -5.34
N GLU A 114 -6.50 -9.15 -6.07
CA GLU A 114 -5.64 -10.31 -6.38
C GLU A 114 -4.39 -9.89 -7.18
N SER A 115 -4.51 -8.92 -8.09
CA SER A 115 -3.36 -8.43 -8.87
C SER A 115 -2.38 -7.63 -8.01
N SER A 116 -2.89 -6.85 -7.05
CA SER A 116 -2.06 -6.15 -6.07
C SER A 116 -1.31 -7.13 -5.19
N TYR A 117 -2.00 -8.19 -4.72
CA TYR A 117 -1.36 -9.28 -3.98
C TYR A 117 -0.23 -9.94 -4.81
N ALA A 118 -0.48 -10.25 -6.09
CA ALA A 118 0.52 -10.83 -6.97
C ALA A 118 1.76 -9.94 -7.16
N LEU A 119 1.58 -8.61 -7.28
CA LEU A 119 2.69 -7.66 -7.30
C LEU A 119 3.51 -7.73 -6.01
N LEU A 120 2.85 -7.70 -4.85
CA LEU A 120 3.52 -7.74 -3.55
C LEU A 120 4.31 -9.04 -3.36
N GLU A 121 3.72 -10.17 -3.76
CA GLU A 121 4.38 -11.47 -3.70
C GLU A 121 5.60 -11.52 -4.62
N HIS A 122 5.46 -11.04 -5.86
CA HIS A 122 6.56 -10.98 -6.82
C HIS A 122 7.70 -10.08 -6.32
N ALA A 123 7.38 -8.86 -5.88
CA ALA A 123 8.36 -7.92 -5.35
C ALA A 123 9.09 -8.48 -4.13
N ALA A 124 8.37 -9.15 -3.22
CA ALA A 124 8.99 -9.79 -2.06
C ALA A 124 9.97 -10.89 -2.46
N LYS A 125 9.61 -11.75 -3.42
CA LYS A 125 10.47 -12.82 -3.95
C LYS A 125 11.74 -12.24 -4.57
N VAL A 126 11.63 -11.25 -5.44
CA VAL A 126 12.77 -10.61 -6.12
C VAL A 126 13.68 -9.90 -5.10
N MET A 127 13.10 -9.07 -4.23
CA MET A 127 13.89 -8.34 -3.21
C MET A 127 14.63 -9.29 -2.27
N LYS A 128 14.00 -10.41 -1.87
CA LYS A 128 14.66 -11.44 -1.05
C LYS A 128 15.79 -12.14 -1.81
N ALA A 129 15.61 -12.46 -3.09
CA ALA A 129 16.64 -13.07 -3.93
C ALA A 129 17.85 -12.15 -4.13
N GLU A 130 17.62 -10.84 -4.18
CA GLU A 130 18.64 -9.77 -4.25
C GLU A 130 19.28 -9.43 -2.90
N GLY A 131 19.01 -10.22 -1.85
CA GLY A 131 19.58 -10.03 -0.51
C GLY A 131 19.10 -8.76 0.21
N LYS A 132 17.97 -8.18 -0.21
CA LYS A 132 17.38 -7.00 0.42
C LYS A 132 16.59 -7.40 1.67
N THR A 133 16.36 -6.42 2.54
CA THR A 133 15.56 -6.61 3.75
C THR A 133 14.08 -6.32 3.49
N LEU A 134 13.19 -7.01 4.20
CA LEU A 134 11.74 -6.86 4.06
C LEU A 134 11.12 -6.61 5.43
N SER A 135 10.06 -5.79 5.47
CA SER A 135 9.14 -5.71 6.61
C SER A 135 7.70 -5.84 6.11
N PHE A 136 6.84 -6.44 6.93
CA PHE A 136 5.43 -6.62 6.60
C PHE A 136 4.56 -6.24 7.80
N ASP A 137 3.68 -5.27 7.61
CA ASP A 137 2.62 -4.93 8.56
C ASP A 137 1.33 -5.67 8.16
N PRO A 138 0.89 -6.71 8.90
CA PRO A 138 -0.32 -7.45 8.53
C PRO A 138 -1.58 -6.58 8.55
N ASN A 139 -1.58 -5.45 9.29
CA ASN A 139 -2.64 -4.44 9.37
C ASN A 139 -4.06 -4.99 9.17
N LEU A 140 -4.43 -5.98 10.00
CA LEU A 140 -5.67 -6.72 9.83
C LEU A 140 -6.88 -5.78 9.94
N ARG A 141 -7.65 -5.71 8.86
CA ARG A 141 -8.92 -4.98 8.80
C ARG A 141 -9.98 -5.99 8.37
N PRO A 142 -10.70 -6.65 9.30
CA PRO A 142 -11.65 -7.72 8.98
C PRO A 142 -12.64 -7.36 7.85
N VAL A 143 -13.03 -6.09 7.73
CA VAL A 143 -13.91 -5.57 6.66
C VAL A 143 -13.34 -5.71 5.24
N LEU A 144 -12.01 -5.81 5.09
CA LEU A 144 -11.34 -5.98 3.79
C LEU A 144 -11.14 -7.44 3.38
N TRP A 145 -11.32 -8.38 4.30
CA TRP A 145 -11.07 -9.80 4.07
C TRP A 145 -12.41 -10.53 4.11
N LYS A 146 -12.74 -11.26 3.04
CA LYS A 146 -13.91 -12.15 3.08
C LYS A 146 -13.65 -13.24 4.11
N SER A 147 -14.46 -13.32 5.16
CA SER A 147 -14.53 -14.54 5.98
C SER A 147 -15.16 -15.62 5.11
N GLU A 148 -14.42 -16.66 4.75
CA GLU A 148 -15.08 -17.88 4.28
C GLU A 148 -15.75 -18.53 5.48
N GLY A 149 -17.04 -18.84 5.31
CA GLY A 149 -17.83 -19.57 6.28
C GLY A 149 -17.17 -20.89 6.61
N ARG A 150 -17.45 -21.39 7.81
CA ARG A 150 -17.14 -22.75 8.26
C ARG A 150 -17.46 -23.74 7.14
N ASP A 151 -16.45 -24.27 6.45
CA ASP A 151 -16.40 -25.61 5.88
C ASP A 151 -14.99 -25.88 5.31
N GLY A 152 -14.17 -26.59 6.08
CA GLY A 152 -13.23 -27.61 5.58
C GLY A 152 -12.08 -27.28 4.62
N GLY A 153 -11.81 -26.03 4.23
CA GLY A 153 -10.70 -25.67 3.33
C GLY A 153 -9.72 -24.69 3.99
N GLU A 154 -8.41 -24.94 3.84
CA GLU A 154 -7.24 -24.24 4.41
C GLU A 154 -7.45 -22.83 5.01
N THR A 155 -6.98 -22.67 6.25
CA THR A 155 -7.08 -21.44 7.03
C THR A 155 -6.21 -20.30 6.52
N GLN A 156 -6.60 -19.10 6.98
CA GLN A 156 -6.01 -17.75 6.92
C GLN A 156 -4.46 -17.58 6.79
N PRO A 157 -3.56 -18.48 7.26
CA PRO A 157 -2.11 -18.29 7.10
C PRO A 157 -1.53 -18.60 5.72
N SER A 158 -2.28 -19.21 4.79
CA SER A 158 -1.68 -19.77 3.56
C SER A 158 -1.46 -18.76 2.42
N ARG A 159 -2.20 -17.64 2.41
CA ARG A 159 -2.17 -16.60 1.36
C ARG A 159 -1.42 -15.32 1.74
N LEU A 160 -0.78 -15.24 2.90
CA LEU A 160 0.18 -14.16 3.11
C LEU A 160 1.50 -14.58 2.44
N PRO A 161 2.32 -13.66 1.90
CA PRO A 161 3.64 -14.02 1.44
C PRO A 161 4.32 -14.72 2.62
N ARG A 162 4.67 -16.00 2.46
CA ARG A 162 5.36 -16.76 3.51
C ARG A 162 6.75 -16.13 3.68
N LEU A 163 6.82 -15.06 4.46
CA LEU A 163 8.06 -14.46 4.92
C LEU A 163 8.61 -15.39 6.00
N THR A 164 9.15 -16.52 5.57
CA THR A 164 9.95 -17.39 6.43
C THR A 164 11.22 -16.62 6.80
N GLY A 165 11.29 -16.23 8.08
CA GLY A 165 12.41 -15.50 8.67
C GLY A 165 11.99 -14.23 9.41
N PHE A 166 11.22 -14.36 10.50
CA PHE A 166 11.11 -13.30 11.50
C PHE A 166 12.38 -13.34 12.36
N CYS A 167 13.29 -12.37 12.19
CA CYS A 167 14.16 -11.94 13.28
C CYS A 167 13.45 -10.74 13.93
N GLN A 168 13.04 -10.91 15.18
CA GLN A 168 12.58 -9.82 16.03
C GLN A 168 13.72 -8.81 16.21
N ALA A 169 13.40 -7.53 16.06
CA ALA A 169 14.04 -6.43 16.75
C ALA A 169 12.91 -5.55 17.31
#